data_AF-A0A250K187-F1
#
_entry.id   AF-A0A250K187-F1
#
_cell.length_a   1.000
_cell.length_b   1.000
_cell.length_c   1.000
_cell.angle_alpha   90.00
_cell.angle_beta   90.00
_cell.angle_gamma   90.00
#
_symmetry.space_group_name_H-M   'P 1'
#
loop_
_entity.id
_entity.type
_entity.pdbx_description
1 polymer ?
#
loop_
_entity_poly.entity_id
_entity_poly.type
_entity_poly.pdbx_seq_one_letter_code
_entity_poly.pdbx_strand_id
1 'polypeptide(L)'
;MPEHDSWNKIWELNHRVADLGEPLDLSDETRALLRETASEVAIASEEAARALQGDGSAATSLLKEVAKRIRVGSRRLSRAIAEANKFQEEGDLDAARAPLLDLLAVEVVPYYRELAQIHLDALDEP
;
A
#
# COMPACT_ATOMS: atom_id res chain seq x y z
N MET A 1 2.39 -1.94 13.55
CA MET A 1 1.76 -2.66 12.42
C MET A 1 2.42 -4.02 12.29
N PRO A 2 2.06 -4.99 13.14
CA PRO A 2 2.41 -6.38 12.89
C PRO A 2 1.49 -6.92 11.78
N GLU A 3 1.97 -7.89 11.00
CA GLU A 3 1.24 -8.71 10.01
C GLU A 3 1.36 -8.40 8.51
N HIS A 4 2.43 -7.75 8.05
CA HIS A 4 2.99 -8.08 6.73
C HIS A 4 4.52 -8.09 6.81
N ASP A 5 5.10 -9.22 7.26
CA ASP A 5 6.57 -9.42 7.27
C ASP A 5 7.19 -9.10 5.90
N SER A 6 6.49 -9.48 4.82
CA SER A 6 6.84 -9.15 3.44
C SER A 6 6.88 -7.64 3.14
N TRP A 7 5.97 -6.83 3.71
CA TRP A 7 5.95 -5.37 3.49
C TRP A 7 7.08 -4.67 4.22
N ASN A 8 7.43 -5.16 5.42
CA ASN A 8 8.61 -4.68 6.15
C ASN A 8 9.89 -4.98 5.37
N LYS A 9 10.02 -6.22 4.84
CA LYS A 9 11.15 -6.59 3.97
C LYS A 9 11.22 -5.72 2.72
N ILE A 10 10.09 -5.39 2.09
CA ILE A 10 10.05 -4.45 0.96
C ILE A 10 10.53 -3.06 1.36
N TRP A 11 10.13 -2.58 2.55
CA TRP A 11 10.54 -1.26 3.02
C TRP A 11 12.05 -1.19 3.27
N GLU A 12 12.60 -2.19 3.96
CA GLU A 12 14.05 -2.33 4.21
C GLU A 12 14.83 -2.43 2.89
N LEU A 13 14.37 -3.28 1.96
CA LEU A 13 14.99 -3.44 0.66
C LEU A 13 14.95 -2.15 -0.16
N ASN A 14 13.80 -1.45 -0.18
CA ASN A 14 13.68 -0.18 -0.87
C ASN A 14 14.56 0.91 -0.24
N HIS A 15 14.69 0.95 1.09
CA HIS A 15 15.59 1.88 1.77
C HIS A 15 17.04 1.68 1.32
N ARG A 16 17.52 0.42 1.31
CA ARG A 16 18.89 0.09 0.84
C ARG A 16 19.11 0.49 -0.61
N VAL A 17 18.18 0.18 -1.50
CA VAL A 17 18.34 0.44 -2.94
C VAL A 17 18.14 1.92 -3.30
N ALA A 18 17.10 2.56 -2.75
CA ALA A 18 16.72 3.92 -3.15
C ALA A 18 17.48 5.01 -2.36
N ASP A 19 17.71 4.80 -1.06
CA ASP A 19 18.29 5.82 -0.19
C ASP A 19 19.80 5.61 0.03
N LEU A 20 20.25 4.36 0.13
CA LEU A 20 21.67 4.02 0.30
C LEU A 20 22.40 3.74 -1.03
N GLY A 21 21.66 3.58 -2.12
CA GLY A 21 22.22 3.36 -3.46
C GLY A 21 22.81 1.97 -3.67
N GLU A 22 22.43 1.00 -2.84
CA GLU A 22 22.88 -0.38 -3.02
C GLU A 22 22.25 -1.01 -4.29
N PRO A 23 23.01 -1.84 -5.03
CA PRO A 23 22.43 -2.56 -6.15
C PRO A 23 21.37 -3.56 -5.65
N LEU A 24 20.25 -3.62 -6.36
CA LEU A 24 19.22 -4.62 -6.09
C LEU A 24 19.73 -6.01 -6.48
N ASP A 25 19.93 -6.88 -5.49
CA ASP A 25 20.21 -8.30 -5.72
C ASP A 25 18.94 -9.03 -6.15
N LEU A 26 18.94 -9.62 -7.34
CA LEU A 26 17.79 -10.32 -7.92
C LEU A 26 17.88 -11.83 -7.69
N SER A 27 18.14 -12.21 -6.43
CA SER A 27 18.02 -13.58 -5.97
C SER A 27 16.60 -14.13 -6.19
N ASP A 28 16.45 -15.45 -6.21
CA ASP A 28 15.13 -16.08 -6.33
C ASP A 28 14.19 -15.70 -5.17
N GLU A 29 14.73 -15.48 -3.97
CA GLU A 29 14.00 -14.99 -2.82
C GLU A 29 13.49 -13.56 -3.04
N THR A 30 14.36 -12.64 -3.49
CA THR A 30 13.97 -11.26 -3.77
C THR A 30 12.93 -11.17 -4.89
N ARG A 31 13.06 -12.01 -5.92
CA ARG A 31 12.07 -12.13 -7.00
C ARG A 31 10.73 -12.66 -6.51
N ALA A 32 10.74 -13.67 -5.63
CA ALA A 32 9.53 -14.21 -5.05
C ALA A 32 8.82 -13.15 -4.18
N LEU A 33 9.58 -12.49 -3.30
CA LEU A 33 9.09 -11.41 -2.45
C LEU A 33 8.43 -10.30 -3.27
N LEU A 34 9.12 -9.78 -4.30
CA LEU A 34 8.60 -8.71 -5.16
C LEU A 34 7.36 -9.13 -5.93
N ARG A 35 7.30 -10.38 -6.42
CA ARG A 35 6.14 -10.90 -7.16
C ARG A 35 4.91 -11.01 -6.26
N GLU A 36 5.09 -11.55 -5.06
CA GLU A 36 4.02 -11.70 -4.08
C GLU A 36 3.47 -10.33 -3.66
N THR A 37 4.34 -9.45 -3.17
CA THR A 37 3.92 -8.11 -2.72
C THR A 37 3.38 -7.22 -3.84
N ALA A 38 3.85 -7.37 -5.09
CA ALA A 38 3.25 -6.67 -6.22
C ALA A 38 1.75 -6.97 -6.36
N SER A 39 1.34 -8.24 -6.22
CA SER A 39 -0.07 -8.62 -6.31
C SER A 39 -0.90 -8.04 -5.16
N GLU A 40 -0.34 -8.03 -3.94
CA GLU A 40 -0.99 -7.46 -2.75
C GLU A 40 -1.24 -5.95 -2.87
N VAL A 41 -0.41 -5.25 -3.66
CA VAL A 41 -0.55 -3.80 -3.90
C VAL A 41 -1.18 -3.47 -5.25
N ALA A 42 -1.93 -4.42 -5.84
CA ALA A 42 -2.65 -4.29 -7.10
C ALA A 42 -1.76 -3.95 -8.32
N ILE A 43 -0.54 -4.48 -8.35
CA ILE A 43 0.29 -4.51 -9.57
C ILE A 43 0.04 -5.85 -10.27
N ALA A 44 -0.20 -5.82 -11.57
CA ALA A 44 -0.53 -7.02 -12.34
C ALA A 44 0.63 -8.02 -12.33
N SER A 45 0.33 -9.31 -12.19
CA SER A 45 1.35 -10.36 -12.14
C SER A 45 2.21 -10.40 -13.41
N GLU A 46 1.64 -10.11 -14.57
CA GLU A 46 2.35 -10.02 -15.85
C GLU A 46 3.28 -8.81 -15.92
N GLU A 47 2.89 -7.68 -15.29
CA GLU A 47 3.73 -6.49 -15.18
C GLU A 47 4.93 -6.77 -14.27
N ALA A 48 4.68 -7.34 -13.08
CA ALA A 48 5.73 -7.74 -12.16
C ALA A 48 6.68 -8.78 -12.78
N ALA A 49 6.15 -9.80 -13.45
CA ALA A 49 6.95 -10.83 -14.11
C ALA A 49 7.86 -10.23 -15.20
N ARG A 50 7.34 -9.31 -16.03
CA ARG A 50 8.14 -8.61 -17.05
C ARG A 50 9.25 -7.77 -16.44
N ALA A 51 8.96 -7.03 -15.36
CA ALA A 51 9.96 -6.21 -14.67
C ALA A 51 11.08 -7.06 -14.05
N LEU A 52 10.75 -8.26 -13.52
CA LEU A 52 11.72 -9.18 -12.91
C LEU A 52 12.55 -9.99 -13.94
N GLN A 53 12.08 -10.08 -15.18
CA GLN A 53 12.82 -10.68 -16.31
C GLN A 53 13.74 -9.68 -17.02
N GLY A 54 13.47 -8.38 -16.86
CA GLY A 54 14.26 -7.30 -17.45
C GLY A 54 15.62 -7.11 -16.80
N ASP A 55 16.27 -6.00 -17.12
CA ASP A 55 17.49 -5.59 -16.43
C ASP A 55 17.21 -5.14 -14.99
N GLY A 56 18.28 -4.98 -14.19
CA GLY A 56 18.17 -4.58 -12.78
C GLY A 56 17.45 -3.24 -12.56
N SER A 57 17.33 -2.38 -13.58
CA SER A 57 16.62 -1.09 -13.49
C SER A 57 15.11 -1.26 -13.49
N ALA A 58 14.57 -2.21 -14.27
CA ALA A 58 13.15 -2.52 -14.31
C ALA A 58 12.68 -3.10 -12.96
N ALA A 59 13.44 -4.04 -12.40
CA ALA A 59 13.14 -4.61 -11.09
C ALA A 59 13.27 -3.58 -9.95
N THR A 60 14.24 -2.67 -10.05
CA THR A 60 14.36 -1.54 -9.09
C THR A 60 13.15 -0.60 -9.18
N SER A 61 12.63 -0.36 -10.40
CA SER A 61 11.45 0.47 -10.58
C SER A 61 10.20 -0.20 -10.00
N LEU A 62 10.05 -1.52 -10.17
CA LEU A 62 9.01 -2.30 -9.52
C LEU A 62 9.09 -2.19 -8.00
N LEU A 63 10.27 -2.41 -7.40
CA LEU A 63 10.48 -2.26 -5.95
C LEU A 63 10.02 -0.89 -5.43
N LYS A 64 10.41 0.19 -6.13
CA LYS A 64 10.03 1.55 -5.76
C LYS A 64 8.53 1.77 -5.83
N GLU A 65 7.86 1.26 -6.85
CA GLU A 65 6.40 1.41 -6.99
C GLU A 65 5.65 0.58 -5.94
N VAL A 66 6.07 -0.65 -5.65
CA VAL A 66 5.50 -1.47 -4.55
C VAL A 66 5.64 -0.71 -3.22
N ALA A 67 6.86 -0.30 -2.88
CA ALA A 67 7.13 0.44 -1.64
C ALA A 67 6.32 1.74 -1.57
N LYS A 68 6.19 2.46 -2.69
CA LYS A 68 5.38 3.69 -2.77
C LYS A 68 3.91 3.41 -2.53
N ARG A 69 3.31 2.37 -3.11
CA ARG A 69 1.89 2.05 -2.89
C ARG A 69 1.60 1.70 -1.44
N ILE A 70 2.47 0.91 -0.80
CA ILE A 70 2.40 0.66 0.65
C ILE A 70 2.45 1.97 1.42
N ARG A 71 3.47 2.80 1.18
CA ARG A 71 3.74 4.05 1.91
C ARG A 71 2.64 5.09 1.74
N VAL A 72 2.11 5.23 0.53
CA VAL A 72 1.11 6.24 0.17
C VAL A 72 -0.27 5.81 0.64
N GLY A 73 -0.66 4.56 0.40
CA GLY A 73 -1.96 4.04 0.81
C GLY A 73 -2.13 4.07 2.34
N SER A 74 -1.11 3.65 3.10
CA SER A 74 -1.12 3.77 4.56
C SER A 74 -1.36 5.20 5.03
N ARG A 75 -0.66 6.19 4.44
CA ARG A 75 -0.85 7.60 4.82
C ARG A 75 -2.23 8.14 4.47
N ARG A 76 -2.78 7.76 3.31
CA ARG A 76 -4.13 8.18 2.92
C ARG A 76 -5.16 7.59 3.86
N LEU A 77 -5.06 6.30 4.18
CA LEU A 77 -5.93 5.62 5.13
C LEU A 77 -5.88 6.28 6.51
N SER A 78 -4.69 6.47 7.08
CA SER A 78 -4.55 7.11 8.39
C SER A 78 -5.12 8.53 8.42
N ARG A 79 -5.00 9.28 7.32
CA ARG A 79 -5.60 10.62 7.21
C ARG A 79 -7.13 10.55 7.16
N ALA A 80 -7.69 9.69 6.30
CA ALA A 80 -9.13 9.55 6.15
C ALA A 80 -9.79 9.14 7.47
N ILE A 81 -9.22 8.18 8.19
CA ILE A 81 -9.70 7.77 9.52
C ILE A 81 -9.63 8.95 10.51
N ALA A 82 -8.50 9.67 10.54
CA ALA A 82 -8.34 10.79 11.46
C ALA A 82 -9.32 11.94 11.17
N GLU A 83 -9.69 12.17 9.91
CA GLU A 83 -10.68 13.17 9.52
C GLU A 83 -12.11 12.68 9.85
N ALA A 84 -12.43 11.41 9.55
CA ALA A 84 -13.71 10.80 9.88
C ALA A 84 -13.99 10.84 11.40
N ASN A 85 -13.00 10.48 12.22
CA ASN A 85 -13.12 10.49 13.68
C ASN A 85 -13.44 11.88 14.23
N LYS A 86 -12.87 12.95 13.65
CA LYS A 86 -13.17 14.33 14.08
C LYS A 86 -14.63 14.69 13.88
N PHE A 87 -15.18 14.38 12.71
CA PHE A 87 -16.60 14.63 12.43
C PHE A 87 -17.51 13.76 13.29
N GLN A 88 -17.12 12.51 13.54
CA GLN A 88 -17.85 11.63 14.46
C GLN A 88 -17.87 12.18 15.90
N GLU A 89 -16.75 12.71 16.40
CA GLU A 89 -16.65 13.38 17.71
C GLU A 89 -17.55 14.63 17.79
N GLU A 90 -17.75 15.32 16.67
CA GLU A 90 -18.66 16.46 16.53
C GLU A 90 -20.14 16.04 16.34
N GLY A 91 -20.41 14.74 16.15
CA GLY A 91 -21.73 14.18 15.91
C GLY A 91 -22.22 14.28 14.45
N ASP A 92 -21.36 14.72 13.52
CA ASP A 92 -21.67 14.82 12.09
C ASP A 92 -21.26 13.53 11.36
N LEU A 93 -22.10 12.51 11.45
CA LEU A 93 -21.84 11.22 10.80
C LEU A 93 -21.83 11.32 9.27
N ASP A 94 -22.60 12.24 8.68
CA ASP A 94 -22.61 12.44 7.24
C ASP A 94 -21.28 13.03 6.75
N ALA A 95 -20.72 14.00 7.47
CA ALA A 95 -19.38 14.51 7.19
C ALA A 95 -18.28 13.46 7.48
N ALA A 96 -18.47 12.59 8.48
CA ALA A 96 -17.53 11.52 8.81
C ALA A 96 -17.36 10.48 7.69
N ARG A 97 -18.40 10.25 6.87
CA ARG A 97 -18.34 9.32 5.73
C ARG A 97 -17.47 9.83 4.58
N ALA A 98 -17.44 11.15 4.36
CA ALA A 98 -16.84 11.73 3.15
C ALA A 98 -15.34 11.40 2.99
N PRO A 99 -14.47 11.54 4.01
CA PRO A 99 -13.04 11.19 3.87
C PRO A 99 -12.79 9.73 3.50
N LEU A 100 -13.61 8.80 4.00
CA LEU A 100 -13.49 7.36 3.72
C LEU A 100 -13.96 7.04 2.29
N LEU A 101 -15.05 7.66 1.83
CA LEU A 101 -15.52 7.55 0.45
C LEU A 101 -14.52 8.12 -0.56
N ASP A 102 -13.92 9.28 -0.26
CA ASP A 102 -12.89 9.91 -1.08
C ASP A 102 -11.64 9.01 -1.20
N LEU A 103 -11.25 8.35 -0.10
CA LEU A 103 -10.20 7.34 -0.12
C LEU A 103 -10.57 6.15 -1.01
N LEU A 104 -11.76 5.59 -0.86
CA LEU A 104 -12.25 4.45 -1.64
C LEU A 104 -12.34 4.75 -3.15
N ALA A 105 -12.50 6.02 -3.55
CA ALA A 105 -12.53 6.42 -4.94
C ALA A 105 -11.14 6.36 -5.62
N VAL A 106 -10.05 6.50 -4.85
CA VAL A 106 -8.69 6.62 -5.41
C VAL A 106 -7.74 5.50 -5.02
N GLU A 107 -8.03 4.78 -3.93
CA GLU A 107 -7.15 3.73 -3.42
C GLU A 107 -7.30 2.45 -4.24
N VAL A 108 -6.17 1.88 -4.63
CA VAL A 108 -6.09 0.68 -5.48
C VAL A 108 -5.63 -0.55 -4.71
N VAL A 109 -4.93 -0.38 -3.58
CA VAL A 109 -4.44 -1.48 -2.76
C VAL A 109 -5.61 -2.14 -2.01
N PRO A 110 -5.94 -3.42 -2.28
CA PRO A 110 -7.11 -4.08 -1.72
C PRO A 110 -7.18 -4.01 -0.21
N TYR A 111 -6.06 -4.25 0.48
CA TYR A 111 -5.97 -4.20 1.93
C TYR A 111 -6.41 -2.84 2.52
N TYR A 112 -5.96 -1.72 1.94
CA TYR A 112 -6.35 -0.41 2.44
C TYR A 112 -7.79 -0.05 2.10
N ARG A 113 -8.31 -0.55 0.97
CA ARG A 113 -9.73 -0.41 0.63
C ARG A 113 -10.61 -1.17 1.61
N GLU A 114 -10.23 -2.39 1.97
CA GLU A 114 -10.94 -3.20 2.97
C GLU A 114 -10.99 -2.51 4.32
N LEU A 115 -9.84 -2.02 4.82
CA LEU A 115 -9.81 -1.27 6.08
C LEU A 115 -10.68 0.00 6.02
N ALA A 116 -10.64 0.75 4.91
CA ALA A 116 -11.49 1.91 4.73
C ALA A 116 -12.98 1.55 4.74
N GLN A 117 -13.36 0.43 4.12
CA GLN A 117 -14.73 -0.06 4.12
C GLN A 117 -15.18 -0.48 5.53
N ILE A 118 -14.34 -1.18 6.29
CA ILE A 118 -14.65 -1.55 7.69
C ILE A 118 -14.92 -0.30 8.53
N HIS A 119 -14.10 0.75 8.38
CA HIS A 119 -14.32 2.02 9.07
C HIS A 119 -15.60 2.72 8.63
N LEU A 120 -15.97 2.63 7.35
CA LEU A 120 -17.18 3.22 6.81
C LEU A 120 -18.43 2.48 7.33
N ASP A 121 -18.40 1.16 7.30
CA ASP A 121 -19.49 0.30 7.79
C ASP A 121 -19.74 0.56 9.29
N ALA A 122 -18.68 0.77 10.08
CA ALA A 122 -18.79 1.10 11.50
C ALA A 122 -19.46 2.46 11.78
N LEU A 123 -19.49 3.40 10.82
CA LEU A 123 -20.24 4.66 10.92
C LEU A 123 -21.73 4.48 10.57
N ASP A 124 -22.07 3.41 9.85
CA ASP A 124 -23.43 3.07 9.44
C ASP A 124 -24.12 2.13 10.46
N GLU A 125 -23.36 1.54 11.38
CA GLU A 125 -23.89 0.78 12.50
C GLU A 125 -24.58 1.71 13.53
N PRO A 126 -25.85 1.43 13.92
CA PRO A 126 -26.67 2.29 14.77
C PRO A 126 -26.34 2.25 16.27
#